data_AF-A0A183HFH9-F1
#
_entry.id   AF-A0A183HFH9-F1
#
_cell.length_a   1.000
_cell.length_b   1.000
_cell.length_c   1.000
_cell.angle_alpha   90.00
_cell.angle_beta   90.00
_cell.angle_gamma   90.00
#
_symmetry.space_group_name_H-M   'P 1'
#
loop_
_entity.id
_entity.type
_entity.pdbx_description
1 polymer ?
#
loop_
_entity_poly.entity_id
_entity_poly.type
_entity_poly.pdbx_seq_one_letter_code
_entity_poly.pdbx_strand_id
1 'polypeptide(L)'
;MSSSAPASTIGSSSSNIVDHLQRPNAFDVKTSPSAHAELNAVANERSKEWEDFTELPSGMLSRLFDQLHRTRWVVPVLPNQELEGLMEVAIVLIKREAMFKSIVGTDKTSKFFEGFLEKGLQVAFDKLMNDEAMKDWKIEIHRFIWLSVARFFIMFTEKMRRTLEAEDFHPAYWKILQYAISSNSRYGLKL
;
A
#
# COMPACT_ATOMS: atom_id res chain seq x y z
N MET A 1 -3.17 29.15 75.87
CA MET A 1 -2.16 28.07 75.87
C MET A 1 -1.11 28.49 74.85
N SER A 2 -0.05 29.19 75.28
CA SER A 2 1.30 28.64 75.54
C SER A 2 1.94 28.11 74.26
N SER A 3 3.17 28.42 73.81
CA SER A 3 4.29 29.23 74.28
C SER A 3 5.37 29.24 73.17
N SER A 4 6.15 30.31 73.08
CA SER A 4 7.62 30.34 72.79
C SER A 4 8.22 29.84 71.46
N ALA A 5 9.13 30.67 70.92
CA ALA A 5 10.08 30.46 69.82
C ALA A 5 11.23 29.45 70.19
N PRO A 6 12.22 29.06 69.33
CA PRO A 6 13.12 29.95 68.57
C PRO A 6 13.65 29.43 67.20
N ALA A 7 14.52 30.24 66.58
CA ALA A 7 15.29 30.00 65.36
C ALA A 7 16.55 29.15 65.59
N SER A 8 17.07 28.47 64.56
CA SER A 8 18.52 28.28 64.37
C SER A 8 18.92 27.67 63.02
N THR A 9 19.97 28.29 62.49
CA THR A 9 20.83 28.06 61.33
C THR A 9 21.56 26.69 61.30
N ILE A 10 22.22 26.43 60.15
CA ILE A 10 23.37 25.52 59.91
C ILE A 10 22.92 24.11 59.48
N GLY A 11 23.44 23.47 58.43
CA GLY A 11 24.57 23.77 57.56
C GLY A 11 24.83 22.54 56.68
N SER A 12 25.61 22.77 55.63
CA SER A 12 26.05 21.82 54.62
C SER A 12 26.63 20.52 55.19
N SER A 13 26.34 19.39 54.56
CA SER A 13 27.35 18.36 54.30
C SER A 13 26.93 17.43 53.17
N SER A 14 27.81 17.40 52.18
CA SER A 14 27.87 16.50 51.03
C SER A 14 28.21 15.09 51.49
N SER A 15 27.57 14.06 50.92
CA SER A 15 28.30 12.89 50.40
C SER A 15 27.35 11.83 49.83
N ASN A 16 27.63 11.48 48.58
CA ASN A 16 27.70 10.11 48.05
C ASN A 16 26.41 9.37 47.66
N ILE A 17 26.16 9.46 46.34
CA ILE A 17 26.15 8.33 45.39
C ILE A 17 24.94 7.37 45.42
N VAL A 18 24.24 7.44 44.26
CA VAL A 18 23.40 6.44 43.59
C VAL A 18 21.95 6.36 44.07
N ASP A 19 21.06 7.00 43.30
CA ASP A 19 20.12 6.18 42.53
C ASP A 19 19.75 6.81 41.19
N HIS A 20 19.72 5.95 40.18
CA HIS A 20 19.45 6.22 38.78
C HIS A 20 18.01 6.69 38.58
N LEU A 21 17.80 7.75 37.80
CA LEU A 21 16.67 7.90 36.87
C LEU A 21 16.97 9.11 35.97
N GLN A 22 17.98 8.95 35.12
CA GLN A 22 18.25 9.90 34.05
C GLN A 22 17.13 9.79 33.02
N ARG A 23 16.36 10.88 32.91
CA ARG A 23 15.36 11.10 31.86
C ARG A 23 16.02 10.79 30.50
N PRO A 24 15.47 9.88 29.67
CA PRO A 24 16.04 9.65 28.35
C PRO A 24 15.91 10.94 27.54
N ASN A 25 17.04 11.61 27.32
CA ASN A 25 17.12 12.71 26.38
C ASN A 25 16.81 12.18 24.98
N ALA A 26 16.11 13.02 24.23
CA ALA A 26 15.81 12.97 22.80
C ALA A 26 16.44 11.79 22.05
N PHE A 27 15.58 10.96 21.47
CA PHE A 27 15.98 10.04 20.41
C PHE A 27 16.74 10.81 19.32
N ASP A 28 18.07 10.69 19.31
CA ASP A 28 18.90 10.97 18.15
C ASP A 28 18.62 9.87 17.11
N VAL A 29 17.43 9.91 16.51
CA VAL A 29 17.19 9.23 15.25
C VAL A 29 18.00 10.02 14.24
N LYS A 30 19.22 9.54 13.95
CA LYS A 30 19.82 9.74 12.63
C LYS A 30 18.79 9.22 11.64
N THR A 31 17.96 10.11 11.13
CA THR A 31 17.05 9.88 10.02
C THR A 31 17.95 9.59 8.84
N SER A 32 18.30 8.31 8.67
CA SER A 32 19.02 7.85 7.50
C SER A 32 18.12 8.22 6.31
N PRO A 33 18.54 9.12 5.40
CA PRO A 33 17.70 9.52 4.27
C PRO A 33 17.39 8.36 3.32
N SER A 34 18.07 7.23 3.48
CA SER A 34 18.14 6.12 2.53
C SER A 34 16.80 5.39 2.34
N ALA A 35 16.15 4.85 3.38
CA ALA A 35 15.00 3.97 3.13
C ALA A 35 13.75 4.68 2.58
N HIS A 36 13.43 5.89 3.07
CA HIS A 36 12.24 6.61 2.64
C HIS A 36 12.45 7.30 1.27
N ALA A 37 13.66 7.81 1.01
CA ALA A 37 14.01 8.34 -0.30
C ALA A 37 14.15 7.22 -1.35
N GLU A 38 14.63 6.03 -0.99
CA GLU A 38 14.65 4.86 -1.86
C GLU A 38 13.24 4.36 -2.20
N LEU A 39 12.33 4.30 -1.23
CA LEU A 39 10.92 3.95 -1.49
C LEU A 39 10.25 4.99 -2.40
N ASN A 40 10.51 6.28 -2.18
CA ASN A 40 9.99 7.35 -3.04
C ASN A 40 10.68 7.38 -4.42
N ALA A 41 11.96 7.04 -4.51
CA ALA A 41 12.69 6.93 -5.77
C ALA A 41 12.22 5.74 -6.59
N VAL A 42 11.97 4.59 -5.96
CA VAL A 42 11.35 3.41 -6.61
C VAL A 42 9.90 3.70 -7.02
N ALA A 43 9.16 4.50 -6.24
CA ALA A 43 7.82 4.95 -6.62
C ALA A 43 7.82 5.99 -7.77
N ASN A 44 8.89 6.79 -7.90
CA ASN A 44 9.04 7.83 -8.93
C ASN A 44 9.79 7.39 -10.19
N GLU A 45 10.67 6.38 -10.14
CA GLU A 45 11.23 5.70 -11.31
C GLU A 45 10.20 4.73 -11.88
N ARG A 46 8.99 5.22 -12.13
CA ARG A 46 8.04 4.50 -12.97
C ARG A 46 8.65 4.42 -14.36
N SER A 47 8.88 3.21 -14.86
CA SER A 47 9.41 2.99 -16.21
C SER A 47 8.60 3.79 -17.23
N LYS A 48 9.28 4.61 -18.05
CA LYS A 48 8.66 5.33 -19.16
C LYS A 48 8.01 4.38 -20.18
N GLU A 49 8.34 3.09 -20.15
CA GLU A 49 7.78 2.05 -21.03
C GLU A 49 6.25 1.95 -20.96
N TRP A 50 5.63 2.32 -19.83
CA TRP A 50 4.18 2.24 -19.65
C TRP A 50 3.43 3.45 -20.21
N GLU A 51 4.16 4.53 -20.54
CA GLU A 51 3.60 5.80 -21.01
C GLU A 51 3.17 5.75 -22.49
N ASP A 52 3.46 4.70 -23.25
CA ASP A 52 3.04 4.63 -24.66
C ASP A 52 1.71 3.88 -24.88
N PHE A 53 1.17 3.27 -23.81
CA PHE A 53 -0.08 2.51 -23.91
C PHE A 53 -1.31 3.43 -23.94
N THR A 54 -2.23 3.13 -24.85
CA THR A 54 -3.57 3.74 -24.94
C THR A 54 -4.67 2.84 -24.36
N GLU A 55 -4.35 1.58 -24.09
CA GLU A 55 -5.26 0.57 -23.55
C GLU A 55 -4.43 -0.51 -22.81
N LEU A 56 -5.07 -1.33 -21.98
CA LEU A 56 -4.37 -2.45 -21.33
C LEU A 56 -3.89 -3.49 -22.36
N PRO A 57 -2.63 -3.97 -22.27
CA PRO A 57 -2.10 -4.93 -23.23
C PRO A 57 -2.80 -6.28 -23.12
N SER A 58 -3.55 -6.66 -24.15
CA SER A 58 -4.33 -7.91 -24.19
C SER A 58 -3.47 -9.17 -23.98
N GLY A 59 -2.24 -9.18 -24.49
CA GLY A 59 -1.29 -10.28 -24.30
C GLY A 59 -0.87 -10.46 -22.84
N MET A 60 -0.66 -9.36 -22.09
CA MET A 60 -0.38 -9.43 -20.66
C MET A 60 -1.61 -9.88 -19.87
N LEU A 61 -2.79 -9.40 -20.24
CA LEU A 61 -4.05 -9.83 -19.62
C LEU A 61 -4.28 -11.33 -19.77
N SER A 62 -4.10 -11.88 -20.97
CA SER A 62 -4.26 -13.32 -21.22
C SER A 62 -3.31 -14.13 -20.33
N ARG A 63 -2.03 -13.72 -20.26
CA ARG A 63 -1.03 -14.40 -19.43
C ARG A 63 -1.36 -14.32 -17.94
N LEU A 64 -1.83 -13.17 -17.45
CA LEU A 64 -2.29 -13.03 -16.07
C LEU A 64 -3.46 -13.99 -15.80
N PHE A 65 -4.45 -14.05 -16.69
CA PHE A 65 -5.59 -14.94 -16.51
C PHE A 65 -5.13 -16.40 -16.50
N ASP A 66 -4.26 -16.81 -17.41
CA ASP A 66 -3.72 -18.17 -17.43
C ASP A 66 -2.98 -18.51 -16.12
N GLN A 67 -2.18 -17.59 -15.58
CA GLN A 67 -1.51 -17.77 -14.28
C GLN A 67 -2.51 -17.95 -13.14
N LEU A 68 -3.54 -17.11 -13.09
CA LEU A 68 -4.56 -17.13 -12.05
C LEU A 68 -5.44 -18.39 -12.13
N HIS A 69 -5.61 -19.03 -13.28
CA HIS A 69 -6.45 -20.23 -13.41
C HIS A 69 -5.69 -21.56 -13.23
N ARG A 70 -4.37 -21.54 -12.99
CA ARG A 70 -3.61 -22.77 -12.72
C ARG A 70 -4.00 -23.42 -11.39
N THR A 71 -4.09 -24.76 -11.38
CA THR A 71 -4.32 -25.57 -10.17
C THR A 71 -3.25 -25.34 -9.10
N ARG A 72 -1.98 -25.24 -9.53
CA ARG A 72 -0.87 -24.74 -8.72
C ARG A 72 -0.55 -23.34 -9.21
N TRP A 73 -1.20 -22.35 -8.61
CA TRP A 73 -0.97 -20.96 -8.97
C TRP A 73 0.40 -20.49 -8.45
N VAL A 74 1.04 -19.61 -9.21
CA VAL A 74 2.22 -18.88 -8.78
C VAL A 74 1.75 -17.51 -8.33
N VAL A 75 2.31 -17.00 -7.24
CA VAL A 75 1.93 -15.70 -6.69
C VAL A 75 2.24 -14.62 -7.74
N PRO A 76 1.23 -13.91 -8.28
CA PRO A 76 1.39 -12.97 -9.38
C PRO A 76 2.02 -11.64 -8.94
N VAL A 77 2.33 -11.50 -7.65
CA VAL A 77 2.90 -10.29 -7.05
C VAL A 77 4.42 -10.22 -7.18
N LEU A 78 5.07 -11.27 -7.67
CA LEU A 78 6.51 -11.26 -7.90
C LEU A 78 6.90 -10.16 -8.90
N PRO A 79 8.10 -9.58 -8.77
CA PRO A 79 8.52 -8.47 -9.61
C PRO A 79 8.59 -8.88 -11.08
N ASN A 80 8.31 -7.92 -11.97
CA ASN A 80 8.32 -8.10 -13.43
C ASN A 80 7.32 -9.17 -13.91
N GLN A 81 6.20 -9.33 -13.21
CA GLN A 81 5.08 -10.16 -13.64
C GLN A 81 3.92 -9.31 -14.17
N GLU A 82 2.96 -9.98 -14.80
CA GLU A 82 1.85 -9.36 -15.50
C GLU A 82 0.99 -8.46 -14.61
N LEU A 83 0.72 -8.87 -13.36
CA LEU A 83 -0.11 -8.08 -12.45
C LEU A 83 0.50 -6.70 -12.18
N GLU A 84 1.81 -6.64 -11.90
CA GLU A 84 2.52 -5.39 -11.66
C GLU A 84 2.43 -4.47 -12.88
N GLY A 85 2.83 -4.95 -14.06
CA GLY A 85 2.81 -4.12 -15.27
C GLY A 85 1.39 -3.69 -15.67
N LEU A 86 0.38 -4.56 -15.51
CA LEU A 86 -1.01 -4.20 -15.77
C LEU A 86 -1.53 -3.13 -14.81
N MET A 87 -1.15 -3.17 -13.54
CA MET A 87 -1.47 -2.10 -12.59
C MET A 87 -0.76 -0.79 -12.94
N GLU A 88 0.51 -0.83 -13.37
CA GLU A 88 1.22 0.38 -13.81
C GLU A 88 0.57 1.03 -15.03
N VAL A 89 0.27 0.24 -16.07
CA VAL A 89 -0.45 0.72 -17.25
C VAL A 89 -1.84 1.25 -16.87
N ALA A 90 -2.57 0.54 -16.00
CA ALA A 90 -3.87 1.00 -15.50
C ALA A 90 -3.78 2.39 -14.85
N ILE A 91 -2.79 2.63 -13.99
CA ILE A 91 -2.60 3.93 -13.35
C ILE A 91 -2.33 5.01 -14.40
N VAL A 92 -1.47 4.74 -15.39
CA VAL A 92 -1.18 5.68 -16.49
C VAL A 92 -2.45 6.02 -17.28
N LEU A 93 -3.25 5.01 -17.62
CA LEU A 93 -4.49 5.19 -18.38
C LEU A 93 -5.57 5.97 -17.60
N ILE A 94 -5.72 5.71 -16.29
CA ILE A 94 -6.62 6.48 -15.41
C ILE A 94 -6.15 7.94 -15.32
N LYS A 95 -4.84 8.17 -15.19
CA LYS A 95 -4.23 9.51 -15.16
C LYS A 95 -4.45 10.29 -16.45
N ARG A 96 -4.54 9.64 -17.60
CA ARG A 96 -4.64 10.29 -18.91
C ARG A 96 -6.06 10.46 -19.44
N GLU A 97 -7.07 9.98 -18.73
CA GLU A 97 -8.47 9.89 -19.22
C GLU A 97 -8.65 9.00 -20.45
N ALA A 98 -7.59 8.32 -20.91
CA ALA A 98 -7.63 7.45 -22.09
C ALA A 98 -8.58 6.25 -21.90
N MET A 99 -8.82 5.85 -20.64
CA MET A 99 -9.71 4.74 -20.31
C MET A 99 -11.21 5.10 -20.34
N PHE A 100 -11.56 6.37 -20.17
CA PHE A 100 -12.95 6.81 -19.99
C PHE A 100 -13.49 7.62 -21.18
N LYS A 101 -12.64 7.96 -22.16
CA LYS A 101 -13.05 8.68 -23.37
C LYS A 101 -13.72 7.76 -24.40
N SER A 102 -15.01 7.47 -24.22
CA SER A 102 -15.89 7.23 -25.36
C SER A 102 -16.37 8.59 -25.86
N ILE A 103 -15.94 8.96 -27.06
CA ILE A 103 -16.43 10.11 -27.82
C ILE A 103 -17.96 9.97 -27.87
N VAL A 104 -18.69 10.90 -27.25
CA VAL A 104 -20.15 10.92 -27.06
C VAL A 104 -20.67 10.08 -25.87
N GLY A 105 -20.73 10.71 -24.69
CA GLY A 105 -21.88 10.60 -23.79
C GLY A 105 -22.07 9.34 -22.96
N THR A 106 -21.04 8.50 -22.78
CA THR A 106 -21.07 7.45 -21.73
C THR A 106 -19.63 7.05 -21.43
N ASP A 107 -19.18 7.17 -20.18
CA ASP A 107 -17.87 6.72 -19.71
C ASP A 107 -17.77 5.18 -19.79
N LYS A 108 -17.76 4.64 -21.00
CA LYS A 108 -17.61 3.22 -21.26
C LYS A 108 -16.15 2.87 -21.08
N THR A 109 -15.86 2.35 -19.91
CA THR A 109 -14.63 1.65 -19.57
C THR A 109 -14.29 0.62 -20.67
N SER A 110 -13.03 0.55 -21.10
CA SER A 110 -12.59 -0.49 -22.04
C SER A 110 -12.90 -1.89 -21.51
N LYS A 111 -13.34 -2.80 -22.40
CA LYS A 111 -13.57 -4.21 -22.08
C LYS A 111 -12.35 -4.90 -21.49
N PHE A 112 -11.14 -4.48 -21.88
CA PHE A 112 -9.90 -5.03 -21.32
C PHE A 112 -9.69 -4.55 -19.88
N PHE A 113 -10.09 -3.33 -19.55
CA PHE A 113 -10.03 -2.82 -18.19
C PHE A 113 -11.08 -3.42 -17.28
N GLU A 114 -12.33 -3.55 -17.75
CA GLU A 114 -13.36 -4.29 -17.00
C GLU A 114 -12.92 -5.73 -16.75
N GLY A 115 -12.44 -6.42 -17.80
CA GLY A 115 -11.90 -7.77 -17.66
C GLY A 115 -10.70 -7.85 -16.72
N PHE A 116 -9.81 -6.86 -16.74
CA PHE A 116 -8.72 -6.77 -15.78
C PHE A 116 -9.23 -6.65 -14.35
N LEU A 117 -10.16 -5.74 -14.07
CA LEU A 117 -10.68 -5.55 -12.72
C LEU A 117 -11.39 -6.80 -12.19
N GLU A 118 -12.27 -7.39 -12.99
CA GLU A 118 -13.10 -8.53 -12.59
C GLU A 118 -12.30 -9.84 -12.53
N LYS A 119 -11.55 -10.17 -13.59
CA LYS A 119 -10.94 -11.49 -13.78
C LYS A 119 -9.45 -11.53 -13.47
N GLY A 120 -8.81 -10.37 -13.37
CA GLY A 120 -7.39 -10.23 -13.06
C GLY A 120 -7.19 -9.77 -11.62
N LEU A 121 -7.37 -8.47 -11.39
CA LEU A 121 -7.06 -7.77 -10.16
C LEU A 121 -7.85 -8.32 -8.97
N GLN A 122 -9.18 -8.40 -9.06
CA GLN A 122 -10.00 -8.94 -7.96
C GLN A 122 -9.63 -10.39 -7.65
N VAL A 123 -9.51 -11.25 -8.67
CA VAL A 123 -9.15 -12.67 -8.48
C VAL A 123 -7.75 -12.82 -7.88
N ALA A 124 -6.79 -12.00 -8.29
CA ALA A 124 -5.44 -12.01 -7.73
C ALA A 124 -5.46 -11.67 -6.24
N PHE A 125 -6.17 -10.61 -5.84
CA PHE A 125 -6.30 -10.23 -4.44
C PHE A 125 -7.12 -11.25 -3.63
N ASP A 126 -8.20 -11.80 -4.19
CA ASP A 126 -8.97 -12.87 -3.57
C ASP A 126 -8.06 -14.06 -3.22
N LYS A 127 -7.29 -14.55 -4.20
CA LYS A 127 -6.37 -15.68 -3.99
C LYS A 127 -5.29 -15.34 -2.98
N LEU A 128 -4.69 -14.17 -3.10
CA LEU A 128 -3.59 -13.75 -2.24
C LEU A 128 -4.01 -13.61 -0.77
N MET A 129 -5.13 -12.93 -0.52
CA MET A 129 -5.56 -12.61 0.83
C MET A 129 -6.11 -13.85 1.56
N ASN A 130 -6.66 -14.81 0.81
CA ASN A 130 -7.24 -16.05 1.33
C ASN A 130 -6.29 -17.26 1.27
N ASP A 131 -5.02 -17.10 0.86
CA ASP A 131 -4.08 -18.22 0.85
C ASP A 131 -3.58 -18.54 2.27
N GLU A 132 -3.97 -19.72 2.79
CA GLU A 132 -3.60 -20.18 4.13
C GLU A 132 -2.11 -20.48 4.29
N ALA A 133 -1.40 -20.80 3.20
CA ALA A 133 0.04 -21.04 3.22
C ALA A 133 0.85 -19.74 3.31
N MET A 134 0.21 -18.58 3.12
CA MET A 134 0.87 -17.29 3.08
C MET A 134 1.63 -16.95 4.37
N LYS A 135 1.17 -17.44 5.52
CA LYS A 135 1.85 -17.24 6.82
C LYS A 135 3.27 -17.84 6.86
N ASP A 136 3.51 -18.83 6.00
CA ASP A 136 4.76 -19.58 5.92
C ASP A 136 5.61 -19.12 4.72
N TRP A 137 5.18 -18.08 4.00
CA TRP A 137 5.92 -17.53 2.87
C TRP A 137 7.12 -16.71 3.35
N LYS A 138 8.11 -16.59 2.47
CA LYS A 138 9.30 -15.79 2.74
C LYS A 138 8.92 -14.31 2.88
N ILE A 139 9.59 -13.59 3.78
CA ILE A 139 9.34 -12.17 4.07
C ILE A 139 9.42 -11.29 2.83
N GLU A 140 10.27 -11.63 1.86
CA GLU A 140 10.38 -10.93 0.59
C GLU A 140 9.08 -10.98 -0.22
N ILE A 141 8.31 -12.07 -0.13
CA ILE A 141 7.02 -12.20 -0.80
C ILE A 141 6.00 -11.26 -0.15
N HIS A 142 5.99 -11.16 1.18
CA HIS A 142 5.14 -10.19 1.89
C HIS A 142 5.43 -8.75 1.48
N ARG A 143 6.70 -8.40 1.24
CA ARG A 143 7.08 -7.08 0.70
C ARG A 143 6.45 -6.83 -0.66
N PHE A 144 6.48 -7.81 -1.56
CA PHE A 144 5.87 -7.68 -2.88
C PHE A 144 4.35 -7.54 -2.83
N ILE A 145 3.71 -8.24 -1.89
CA ILE A 145 2.27 -8.10 -1.63
C ILE A 145 1.93 -6.68 -1.19
N TRP A 146 2.72 -6.13 -0.27
CA TRP A 146 2.54 -4.75 0.18
C TRP A 146 2.72 -3.75 -0.97
N LEU A 147 3.69 -3.96 -1.86
CA LEU A 147 3.87 -3.13 -3.05
C LEU A 147 2.66 -3.22 -4.01
N SER A 148 2.07 -4.41 -4.19
CA SER A 148 0.82 -4.55 -4.95
C SER A 148 -0.35 -3.80 -4.29
N VAL A 149 -0.48 -3.86 -2.96
CA VAL A 149 -1.50 -3.09 -2.21
C VAL A 149 -1.28 -1.57 -2.38
N ALA A 150 -0.03 -1.10 -2.28
CA ALA A 150 0.31 0.30 -2.48
C ALA A 150 -0.07 0.78 -3.89
N ARG A 151 0.23 -0.01 -4.92
CA ARG A 151 -0.20 0.28 -6.31
C ARG A 151 -1.72 0.31 -6.46
N PHE A 152 -2.42 -0.58 -5.78
CA PHE A 152 -3.89 -0.55 -5.76
C PHE A 152 -4.40 0.76 -5.16
N PHE A 153 -3.83 1.23 -4.05
CA PHE A 153 -4.21 2.52 -3.47
C PHE A 153 -3.94 3.70 -4.41
N ILE A 154 -2.85 3.65 -5.18
CA ILE A 154 -2.61 4.64 -6.24
C ILE A 154 -3.73 4.55 -7.28
N MET A 155 -4.04 3.37 -7.83
CA MET A 155 -5.17 3.22 -8.77
C MET A 155 -6.49 3.76 -8.21
N PHE A 156 -6.81 3.40 -6.96
CA PHE A 156 -8.06 3.78 -6.29
C PHE A 156 -8.16 5.29 -6.08
N THR A 157 -7.10 5.93 -5.56
CA THR A 157 -7.06 7.38 -5.35
C THR A 157 -7.06 8.15 -6.67
N GLU A 158 -6.41 7.62 -7.71
CA GLU A 158 -6.48 8.17 -9.05
C GLU A 158 -7.90 8.12 -9.63
N LYS A 159 -8.63 7.01 -9.41
CA LYS A 159 -10.05 6.89 -9.81
C LYS A 159 -10.95 7.81 -8.99
N MET A 160 -10.75 7.94 -7.67
CA MET A 160 -11.49 8.90 -6.81
C MET A 160 -11.32 10.35 -7.24
N ARG A 161 -10.16 10.73 -7.76
CA ARG A 161 -9.98 12.09 -8.28
C ARG A 161 -10.84 12.38 -9.52
N ARG A 162 -11.28 11.33 -10.22
CA ARG A 162 -12.09 11.46 -11.45
C ARG A 162 -13.58 11.52 -11.16
N THR A 163 -14.03 10.78 -10.15
CA THR A 163 -15.45 10.73 -9.76
C THR A 163 -15.54 10.49 -8.26
N LEU A 164 -16.47 11.21 -7.62
CA LEU A 164 -16.84 11.01 -6.22
C LEU A 164 -18.12 10.18 -6.09
N GLU A 165 -18.77 9.85 -7.21
CA GLU A 165 -19.98 9.02 -7.23
C GLU A 165 -19.57 7.56 -7.04
N ALA A 166 -20.12 6.92 -6.00
CA ALA A 166 -19.73 5.56 -5.62
C ALA A 166 -20.16 4.52 -6.68
N GLU A 167 -21.19 4.83 -7.46
CA GLU A 167 -21.77 4.02 -8.53
C GLU A 167 -20.83 3.91 -9.73
N ASP A 168 -19.93 4.87 -9.92
CA ASP A 168 -18.95 4.87 -11.01
C ASP A 168 -17.71 4.00 -10.70
N PHE A 169 -17.65 3.44 -9.48
CA PHE A 169 -16.63 2.50 -9.08
C PHE A 169 -17.05 1.08 -9.43
N HIS A 170 -16.20 0.41 -10.20
CA HIS A 170 -16.32 -1.02 -10.37
C HIS A 170 -16.24 -1.74 -9.00
N PRO A 171 -17.11 -2.74 -8.72
CA PRO A 171 -17.18 -3.42 -7.41
C PRO A 171 -15.84 -3.98 -6.89
N ALA A 172 -14.95 -4.37 -7.81
CA ALA A 172 -13.60 -4.82 -7.49
C ALA A 172 -12.82 -3.83 -6.61
N TYR A 173 -12.95 -2.52 -6.83
CA TYR A 173 -12.28 -1.51 -6.00
C TYR A 173 -12.70 -1.61 -4.54
N TRP A 174 -14.00 -1.66 -4.27
CA TRP A 174 -14.53 -1.75 -2.92
C TRP A 174 -14.13 -3.05 -2.23
N LYS A 175 -14.17 -4.17 -2.96
CA LYS A 175 -13.78 -5.48 -2.43
C LYS A 175 -12.29 -5.53 -2.06
N ILE A 176 -11.42 -5.02 -2.93
CA ILE A 176 -9.98 -4.97 -2.66
C ILE A 176 -9.66 -3.99 -1.54
N LEU A 177 -10.33 -2.83 -1.51
CA LEU A 177 -10.21 -1.88 -0.41
C LEU A 177 -10.54 -2.54 0.93
N GLN A 178 -11.66 -3.27 1.00
CA GLN A 178 -12.04 -4.03 2.19
C GLN A 178 -10.94 -5.03 2.61
N TYR A 179 -10.32 -5.74 1.67
CA TYR A 179 -9.17 -6.59 1.99
C TYR A 179 -7.96 -5.81 2.50
N ALA A 180 -7.68 -4.62 1.97
CA ALA A 180 -6.50 -3.86 2.37
C ALA A 180 -6.66 -3.19 3.75
N ILE A 181 -7.88 -2.78 4.13
CA ILE A 181 -8.13 -1.99 5.35
C ILE A 181 -8.79 -2.76 6.49
N SER A 182 -9.35 -3.94 6.23
CA SER A 182 -9.99 -4.74 7.28
C SER A 182 -8.98 -5.11 8.37
N SER A 183 -9.34 -4.91 9.64
CA SER A 183 -8.52 -5.34 10.79
C SER A 183 -8.36 -6.86 10.87
N ASN A 184 -9.27 -7.60 10.23
CA ASN A 184 -9.21 -9.05 10.08
C ASN A 184 -8.38 -9.49 8.87
N SER A 185 -7.96 -8.54 8.02
CA SER A 185 -7.06 -8.85 6.92
C SER A 185 -5.66 -9.13 7.44
N ARG A 186 -5.03 -10.16 6.88
CA ARG A 186 -3.63 -10.51 7.15
C ARG A 186 -2.65 -9.38 6.78
N TYR A 187 -3.07 -8.38 5.99
CA TYR A 187 -2.34 -7.13 5.70
C TYR A 187 -3.11 -5.87 6.05
N GLY A 188 -4.14 -5.97 6.90
CA GLY A 188 -4.83 -4.79 7.39
C GLY A 188 -3.81 -3.82 7.98
N LEU A 189 -3.83 -2.56 7.53
CA LEU A 189 -3.09 -1.48 8.18
C LEU A 189 -3.52 -1.45 9.65
N LYS A 190 -2.67 -1.99 10.54
CA LYS A 190 -2.83 -1.80 11.98
C LYS A 190 -2.35 -0.39 12.29
N LEU A 191 -3.28 0.56 12.13
CA LEU A 191 -3.11 1.96 12.54
C LEU A 191 -3.04 2.05 14.06
#